data_AF-A0A7S2FJJ5-F1
#
_entry.id   AF-A0A7S2FJJ5-F1
#
_cell.length_a   1.000
_cell.length_b   1.000
_cell.length_c   1.000
_cell.angle_alpha   90.00
_cell.angle_beta   90.00
_cell.angle_gamma   90.00
#
_symmetry.space_group_name_H-M   'P 1'
#
loop_
_entity.id
_entity.type
_entity.pdbx_description
1 polymer ?
#
loop_
_entity_poly.entity_id
_entity_poly.type
_entity_poly.pdbx_seq_one_letter_code
_entity_poly.pdbx_strand_id
1 'polypeptide(L)'
;IVDRVLVGAGLRDKVRVICSGKIVTGFDIVRALALGADVCNAARAMMFALGCIQALKCDTNKCPTGITTQDASLMAGLDVPTKSVRVARFHKKTTDKAFGIMGAMGYDNPIQVTGRNVVERLSPTRSASLEEIYPTIPAGSLISTHAEAPVHMMAIWDHSRLLTKKRMSDVGPASLSVISALRSEKFAH
;
A
#
# COMPACT_ATOMS: atom_id res chain seq x y z
N ILE A 1 4.35 -7.01 4.49
CA ILE A 1 4.32 -8.44 4.09
C ILE A 1 4.39 -8.58 2.56
N VAL A 2 3.40 -8.08 1.80
CA VAL A 2 3.38 -8.22 0.32
C VAL A 2 4.66 -7.71 -0.35
N ASP A 3 5.10 -6.50 -0.01
CA ASP A 3 6.34 -5.91 -0.56
C ASP A 3 7.55 -6.85 -0.43
N ARG A 4 7.80 -7.39 0.77
CA ARG A 4 8.89 -8.34 1.03
C ARG A 4 8.75 -9.64 0.27
N VAL A 5 7.53 -10.18 0.14
CA VAL A 5 7.28 -11.37 -0.69
C VAL A 5 7.65 -11.06 -2.14
N LEU A 6 7.26 -9.90 -2.67
CA LEU A 6 7.61 -9.50 -4.03
C LEU A 6 9.13 -9.32 -4.20
N VAL A 7 9.83 -8.79 -3.19
CA VAL A 7 11.30 -8.71 -3.19
C VAL A 7 11.91 -10.12 -3.21
N GLY A 8 11.51 -10.99 -2.28
CA GLY A 8 11.99 -12.37 -2.19
C GLY A 8 11.65 -13.21 -3.42
N ALA A 9 10.60 -12.86 -4.16
CA ALA A 9 10.26 -13.48 -5.43
C ALA A 9 10.94 -12.82 -6.66
N GLY A 10 11.70 -11.73 -6.48
CA GLY A 10 12.32 -11.01 -7.60
C GLY A 10 11.29 -10.34 -8.54
N LEU A 11 10.16 -9.90 -7.99
CA LEU A 11 9.03 -9.31 -8.73
C LEU A 11 8.71 -7.86 -8.31
N ARG A 12 9.43 -7.29 -7.33
CA ARG A 12 9.09 -5.98 -6.76
C ARG A 12 9.18 -4.84 -7.77
N ASP A 13 10.10 -4.94 -8.73
CA ASP A 13 10.30 -4.01 -9.86
C ASP A 13 9.17 -4.08 -10.89
N LYS A 14 8.41 -5.18 -10.93
CA LYS A 14 7.37 -5.45 -11.92
C LYS A 14 5.96 -5.16 -11.42
N VAL A 15 5.79 -4.95 -10.12
CA VAL A 15 4.48 -4.82 -9.47
C VAL A 15 4.44 -3.55 -8.64
N ARG A 16 3.40 -2.73 -8.88
CA ARG A 16 3.11 -1.56 -8.04
C ARG A 16 2.20 -1.96 -6.89
N VAL A 17 2.58 -1.60 -5.67
CA VAL A 17 1.81 -1.90 -4.46
C VAL A 17 0.96 -0.70 -4.08
N ILE A 18 -0.36 -0.83 -4.24
CA ILE A 18 -1.32 0.19 -3.79
C ILE A 18 -1.80 -0.19 -2.39
N CYS A 19 -1.50 0.66 -1.42
CA CYS A 19 -2.00 0.53 -0.07
C CYS A 19 -3.34 1.26 0.08
N SER A 20 -4.24 0.67 0.87
CA SER A 20 -5.47 1.28 1.32
C SER A 20 -5.70 0.89 2.79
N GLY A 21 -6.63 1.57 3.44
CA GLY A 21 -7.00 1.31 4.83
C GLY A 21 -6.31 2.27 5.80
N LYS A 22 -7.13 3.08 6.47
CA LYS A 22 -6.71 4.05 7.49
C LYS A 22 -5.65 5.08 7.04
N ILE A 23 -5.58 5.40 5.74
CA ILE A 23 -4.81 6.56 5.26
C ILE A 23 -5.64 7.83 5.48
N VAL A 24 -5.32 8.60 6.51
CA VAL A 24 -6.06 9.82 6.88
C VAL A 24 -5.14 11.04 6.93
N THR A 25 -3.93 10.87 7.42
CA THR A 25 -2.94 11.92 7.68
C THR A 25 -1.72 11.80 6.77
N GLY A 26 -0.92 12.86 6.71
CA GLY A 26 0.37 12.82 6.01
C GLY A 26 1.33 11.78 6.61
N PHE A 27 1.27 11.53 7.92
CA PHE A 27 2.07 10.49 8.57
C PHE A 27 1.64 9.09 8.13
N ASP A 28 0.34 8.84 7.95
CA ASP A 28 -0.14 7.54 7.46
C ASP A 28 0.43 7.22 6.07
N ILE A 29 0.56 8.24 5.21
CA ILE A 29 1.20 8.11 3.88
C ILE A 29 2.68 7.73 4.06
N VAL A 30 3.43 8.49 4.87
CA VAL A 30 4.86 8.22 5.10
C VAL A 30 5.08 6.82 5.67
N ARG A 31 4.25 6.40 6.62
CA ARG A 31 4.27 5.07 7.20
C ARG A 31 3.96 3.98 6.18
N ALA A 32 3.00 4.20 5.28
CA ALA A 32 2.70 3.25 4.20
C ALA A 32 3.86 3.13 3.20
N LEU A 33 4.49 4.26 2.82
CA LEU A 33 5.68 4.28 1.97
C LEU A 33 6.82 3.47 2.63
N ALA A 34 7.09 3.71 3.92
CA ALA A 34 8.10 2.97 4.69
C ALA A 34 7.86 1.44 4.74
N LEU A 35 6.60 1.00 4.62
CA LEU A 35 6.22 -0.41 4.57
C LEU A 35 6.33 -1.04 3.18
N GLY A 36 6.64 -0.24 2.15
CA GLY A 36 6.83 -0.65 0.76
C GLY A 36 5.68 -0.30 -0.19
N ALA A 37 4.75 0.56 0.21
CA ALA A 37 3.70 1.03 -0.69
C ALA A 37 4.25 1.98 -1.77
N ASP A 38 3.71 1.87 -2.98
CA ASP A 38 3.98 2.78 -4.10
C ASP A 38 2.94 3.90 -4.21
N VAL A 39 1.70 3.61 -3.80
CA VAL A 39 0.55 4.52 -3.87
C VAL A 39 -0.32 4.30 -2.63
N CYS A 40 -0.90 5.38 -2.10
CA CYS A 40 -1.84 5.32 -0.98
C CYS A 40 -3.24 5.75 -1.42
N ASN A 41 -4.26 4.96 -1.08
CA ASN A 41 -5.67 5.27 -1.32
C ASN A 41 -6.37 5.65 -0.01
N ALA A 42 -7.10 6.77 -0.01
CA ALA A 42 -7.66 7.42 1.17
C ALA A 42 -9.19 7.60 1.12
N ALA A 43 -9.95 6.58 0.73
CA ALA A 43 -11.41 6.69 0.54
C ALA A 43 -12.17 7.27 1.75
N ARG A 44 -12.00 6.69 2.95
CA ARG A 44 -12.74 7.13 4.15
C ARG A 44 -12.43 8.57 4.54
N ALA A 45 -11.16 8.97 4.47
CA ALA A 45 -10.75 10.33 4.79
C ALA A 45 -11.37 11.34 3.81
N MET A 46 -11.42 11.00 2.52
CA MET A 46 -12.11 11.83 1.52
C MET A 46 -13.61 11.90 1.77
N MET A 47 -14.26 10.82 2.22
CA MET A 47 -15.67 10.87 2.63
C MET A 47 -15.89 11.81 3.81
N PHE A 48 -14.99 11.85 4.80
CA PHE A 48 -15.08 12.81 5.90
C PHE A 48 -14.89 14.25 5.42
N ALA A 49 -13.91 14.50 4.55
CA ALA A 49 -13.73 15.81 3.94
C ALA A 49 -14.98 16.27 3.17
N LEU A 50 -15.64 15.34 2.47
CA LEU A 50 -16.89 15.54 1.75
C LEU A 50 -18.09 15.81 2.69
N GLY A 51 -18.04 15.31 3.94
CA GLY A 51 -19.04 15.56 4.97
C GLY A 51 -19.73 14.33 5.55
N CYS A 52 -19.16 13.13 5.39
CA CYS A 52 -19.66 11.93 6.05
C CYS A 52 -19.57 12.07 7.58
N ILE A 53 -20.68 11.80 8.26
CA ILE A 53 -20.81 11.86 9.72
C ILE A 53 -20.82 10.49 10.40
N GLN A 54 -20.43 9.44 9.67
CA GLN A 54 -20.49 8.05 10.15
C GLN A 54 -21.87 7.61 10.64
N ALA A 55 -22.93 7.97 9.91
CA ALA A 55 -24.29 7.56 10.24
C ALA A 55 -24.55 6.04 10.13
N LEU A 56 -23.63 5.29 9.49
CA LEU A 56 -23.73 3.84 9.26
C LEU A 56 -25.04 3.42 8.54
N LYS A 57 -25.51 4.25 7.61
CA LYS A 57 -26.72 4.03 6.80
C LYS A 57 -26.44 3.89 5.31
N CYS A 58 -25.19 3.56 4.95
CA CYS A 58 -24.70 3.66 3.58
C CYS A 58 -25.40 2.71 2.60
N ASP A 59 -25.85 1.56 3.10
CA ASP A 59 -26.57 0.49 2.41
C ASP A 59 -28.08 0.73 2.29
N THR A 60 -28.64 1.59 3.14
CA THR A 60 -30.10 1.76 3.27
C THR A 60 -30.72 2.75 2.29
N ASN A 61 -29.92 3.39 1.43
CA ASN A 61 -30.30 4.54 0.61
C ASN A 61 -30.73 5.80 1.42
N LYS A 62 -30.58 5.81 2.75
CA LYS A 62 -31.03 6.90 3.65
C LYS A 62 -29.86 7.66 4.28
N CYS A 63 -28.82 7.93 3.49
CA CYS A 63 -27.66 8.68 3.96
C CYS A 63 -28.04 10.15 4.25
N PRO A 64 -27.96 10.62 5.51
CA PRO A 64 -28.44 11.96 5.88
C PRO A 64 -27.60 13.10 5.32
N THR A 65 -26.45 12.80 4.72
CA THR A 65 -25.50 13.80 4.18
C THR A 65 -25.47 13.83 2.66
N GLY A 66 -26.31 13.01 2.00
CA GLY A 66 -26.42 12.96 0.55
C GLY A 66 -25.31 12.21 -0.19
N ILE A 67 -24.38 11.55 0.53
CA ILE A 67 -23.20 10.92 -0.10
C ILE A 67 -23.52 9.56 -0.73
N THR A 68 -24.33 8.74 -0.06
CA THR A 68 -24.64 7.36 -0.49
C THR A 68 -26.16 7.17 -0.53
N THR A 69 -26.81 7.92 -1.42
CA THR A 69 -28.25 7.90 -1.64
C THR A 69 -28.56 8.28 -3.09
N GLN A 70 -29.65 7.72 -3.62
CA GLN A 70 -30.25 8.08 -4.90
C GLN A 70 -31.53 8.92 -4.70
N ASP A 71 -31.91 9.22 -3.46
CA ASP A 71 -33.04 10.10 -3.14
C ASP A 71 -32.65 11.56 -3.42
N ALA A 72 -33.36 12.21 -4.33
CA ALA A 72 -33.09 13.59 -4.75
C ALA A 72 -33.14 14.60 -3.58
N SER A 73 -34.02 14.38 -2.59
CA SER A 73 -34.12 15.26 -1.42
C SER A 73 -32.89 15.17 -0.52
N LEU A 74 -32.31 13.98 -0.38
CA LEU A 74 -31.09 13.77 0.41
C LEU A 74 -29.83 14.17 -0.37
N MET A 75 -29.80 13.93 -1.69
CA MET A 75 -28.69 14.34 -2.57
C MET A 75 -28.52 15.87 -2.60
N ALA A 76 -29.58 16.65 -2.33
CA ALA A 76 -29.47 18.09 -2.16
C ALA A 76 -28.46 18.51 -1.06
N GLY A 77 -28.17 17.62 -0.10
CA GLY A 77 -27.11 17.81 0.88
C GLY A 77 -25.69 17.76 0.31
N LEU A 78 -25.49 17.29 -0.92
CA LEU A 78 -24.20 17.23 -1.62
C LEU A 78 -23.95 18.50 -2.46
N ASP A 79 -23.75 19.63 -1.79
CA ASP A 79 -23.40 20.91 -2.43
C ASP A 79 -22.01 20.86 -3.09
N VAL A 80 -21.97 20.61 -4.40
CA VAL A 80 -20.73 20.39 -5.18
C VAL A 80 -19.77 21.58 -5.15
N PRO A 81 -20.20 22.84 -5.39
CA PRO A 81 -19.33 24.01 -5.32
C PRO A 81 -18.54 24.13 -4.01
N THR A 82 -19.18 23.88 -2.86
CA THR A 82 -18.49 23.99 -1.56
C THR A 82 -17.71 22.73 -1.21
N LYS A 83 -18.30 21.54 -1.43
CA LYS A 83 -17.72 20.26 -0.98
C LYS A 83 -16.52 19.83 -1.83
N SER A 84 -16.51 20.14 -3.13
CA SER A 84 -15.35 19.88 -4.00
C SER A 84 -14.10 20.62 -3.50
N VAL A 85 -14.24 21.90 -3.15
CA VAL A 85 -13.15 22.72 -2.60
C VAL A 85 -12.65 22.16 -1.26
N ARG A 86 -13.56 21.68 -0.40
CA ARG A 86 -13.17 21.03 0.86
C ARG A 86 -12.34 19.77 0.64
N VAL A 87 -12.79 18.88 -0.25
CA VAL A 87 -12.07 17.64 -0.57
C VAL A 87 -10.71 17.96 -1.19
N ALA A 88 -10.65 18.88 -2.15
CA ALA A 88 -9.39 19.30 -2.78
C ALA A 88 -8.40 19.90 -1.78
N ARG A 89 -8.87 20.76 -0.86
CA ARG A 89 -8.05 21.34 0.21
C ARG A 89 -7.55 20.26 1.17
N PHE A 90 -8.41 19.34 1.59
CA PHE A 90 -8.02 18.24 2.47
C PHE A 90 -6.95 17.37 1.82
N HIS A 91 -7.18 16.91 0.58
CA HIS A 91 -6.20 16.14 -0.18
C HIS A 91 -4.87 16.87 -0.29
N LYS A 92 -4.88 18.12 -0.77
CA LYS A 92 -3.67 18.94 -0.92
C LYS A 92 -2.92 19.07 0.41
N LYS A 93 -3.61 19.41 1.50
CA LYS A 93 -2.95 19.58 2.81
C LYS A 93 -2.42 18.27 3.37
N THR A 94 -3.09 17.15 3.17
CA THR A 94 -2.60 15.83 3.59
C THR A 94 -1.31 15.48 2.83
N THR A 95 -1.28 15.71 1.51
CA THR A 95 -0.08 15.52 0.68
C THR A 95 1.05 16.48 1.05
N ASP A 96 0.77 17.77 1.21
CA ASP A 96 1.75 18.79 1.65
C ASP A 96 2.38 18.38 3.00
N LYS A 97 1.58 17.81 3.92
CA LYS A 97 2.09 17.34 5.21
C LYS A 97 2.95 16.09 5.09
N ALA A 98 2.61 15.15 4.20
CA ALA A 98 3.49 14.01 3.92
C ALA A 98 4.85 14.49 3.39
N PHE A 99 4.86 15.41 2.42
CA PHE A 99 6.10 16.01 1.90
C PHE A 99 6.85 16.81 2.95
N GLY A 100 6.16 17.55 3.82
CA GLY A 100 6.80 18.25 4.94
C GLY A 100 7.49 17.31 5.92
N ILE A 101 6.90 16.14 6.21
CA ILE A 101 7.52 15.10 7.04
C ILE A 101 8.75 14.52 6.32
N MET A 102 8.64 14.21 5.02
CA MET A 102 9.78 13.71 4.23
C MET A 102 10.93 14.72 4.15
N GLY A 103 10.63 15.99 3.90
CA GLY A 103 11.62 17.05 3.90
C GLY A 103 12.28 17.25 5.27
N ALA A 104 11.54 17.10 6.36
CA ALA A 104 12.11 17.13 7.72
C ALA A 104 13.08 15.96 7.99
N MET A 105 12.92 14.84 7.28
CA MET A 105 13.86 13.71 7.30
C MET A 105 15.05 13.90 6.33
N GLY A 106 15.07 15.00 5.57
CA GLY A 106 16.10 15.26 4.55
C GLY A 106 15.87 14.56 3.21
N TYR A 107 14.65 14.08 2.95
CA TYR A 107 14.29 13.40 1.70
C TYR A 107 13.55 14.31 0.74
N ASP A 108 13.93 14.22 -0.53
CA ASP A 108 13.28 14.89 -1.65
C ASP A 108 12.43 13.91 -2.49
N ASN A 109 12.61 12.60 -2.29
CA ASN A 109 11.90 11.57 -3.02
C ASN A 109 11.23 10.54 -2.08
N PRO A 110 9.93 10.22 -2.28
CA PRO A 110 9.23 9.18 -1.53
C PRO A 110 9.92 7.81 -1.49
N ILE A 111 10.71 7.45 -2.50
CA ILE A 111 11.43 6.17 -2.56
C ILE A 111 12.53 6.03 -1.51
N GLN A 112 12.98 7.15 -0.94
CA GLN A 112 14.00 7.16 0.12
C GLN A 112 13.39 6.82 1.49
N VAL A 113 12.06 6.86 1.62
CA VAL A 113 11.37 6.49 2.85
C VAL A 113 11.37 4.96 2.98
N THR A 114 12.10 4.48 3.98
CA THR A 114 12.26 3.06 4.29
C THR A 114 11.76 2.74 5.71
N GLY A 115 11.71 1.45 6.05
CA GLY A 115 11.30 0.99 7.38
C GLY A 115 12.13 1.56 8.54
N ARG A 116 13.34 2.06 8.28
CA ARG A 116 14.20 2.71 9.30
C ARG A 116 13.66 4.05 9.78
N ASN A 117 12.86 4.72 8.96
CA ASN A 117 12.42 6.08 9.20
C ASN A 117 11.23 6.18 10.16
N VAL A 118 10.56 5.07 10.43
CA VAL A 118 9.35 5.04 11.25
C VAL A 118 9.57 4.08 12.41
N VAL A 119 9.35 4.58 13.62
CA VAL A 119 9.47 3.84 14.88
C VAL A 119 8.09 3.66 15.47
N GLU A 120 7.75 2.42 15.83
CA GLU A 120 6.53 2.10 16.55
C GLU A 120 6.84 1.66 17.98
N ARG A 121 5.97 2.07 18.91
CA ARG A 121 6.00 1.58 20.28
C ARG A 121 5.24 0.26 20.36
N LEU A 122 5.96 -0.81 20.66
CA LEU A 122 5.43 -2.18 20.73
C LEU A 122 4.95 -2.54 22.14
N SER A 123 5.58 -1.97 23.16
CA SER A 123 5.20 -2.13 24.56
C SER A 123 5.53 -0.86 25.34
N PRO A 124 5.17 -0.75 26.63
CA PRO A 124 5.56 0.39 27.45
C PRO A 124 7.08 0.64 27.52
N THR A 125 7.89 -0.39 27.30
CA THR A 125 9.36 -0.35 27.44
C THR A 125 10.09 -0.61 26.13
N ARG A 126 9.37 -0.95 25.05
CA ARG A 126 9.97 -1.32 23.77
C ARG A 126 9.39 -0.50 22.62
N SER A 127 10.30 0.16 21.91
CA SER A 127 10.04 0.74 20.60
C SER A 127 10.99 0.08 19.59
N ALA A 128 10.55 -0.04 18.35
CA ALA A 128 11.36 -0.61 17.28
C ALA A 128 11.01 0.06 15.96
N SER A 129 11.98 0.17 15.05
CA SER A 129 11.73 0.61 13.69
C SER A 129 10.85 -0.40 12.93
N LEU A 130 10.16 0.05 11.88
CA LEU A 130 9.42 -0.86 11.01
C LEU A 130 10.32 -1.87 10.30
N GLU A 131 11.60 -1.55 10.09
CA GLU A 131 12.58 -2.51 9.58
C GLU A 131 12.86 -3.62 10.61
N GLU A 132 13.01 -3.29 11.89
CA GLU A 132 13.18 -4.31 12.95
C GLU A 132 11.92 -5.15 13.16
N ILE A 133 10.75 -4.53 13.11
CA ILE A 133 9.46 -5.22 13.28
C ILE A 133 9.19 -6.14 12.09
N TYR A 134 9.55 -5.67 10.89
CA TYR A 134 9.33 -6.37 9.64
C TYR A 134 10.62 -6.37 8.81
N PRO A 135 11.56 -7.29 9.07
CA PRO A 135 12.84 -7.35 8.38
C PRO A 135 12.68 -7.53 6.86
N THR A 136 13.56 -6.90 6.08
CA THR A 136 13.67 -7.16 4.63
C THR A 136 14.28 -8.53 4.37
N ILE A 137 13.96 -9.12 3.22
CA ILE A 137 14.54 -10.40 2.80
C ILE A 137 15.33 -10.23 1.49
N PRO A 138 16.37 -11.03 1.24
CA PRO A 138 17.15 -10.93 0.00
C PRO A 138 16.29 -11.18 -1.23
N ALA A 139 16.58 -10.46 -2.31
CA ALA A 139 15.84 -10.62 -3.56
C ALA A 139 16.06 -12.03 -4.12
N GLY A 140 14.98 -12.69 -4.58
CA GLY A 140 15.05 -14.05 -5.11
C GLY A 140 15.13 -15.18 -4.06
N SER A 141 15.26 -14.87 -2.76
CA SER A 141 15.38 -15.85 -1.67
C SER A 141 14.19 -16.83 -1.54
N LEU A 142 13.01 -16.47 -2.04
CA LEU A 142 11.84 -17.36 -2.06
C LEU A 142 11.80 -18.29 -3.28
N ILE A 143 12.68 -18.10 -4.26
CA ILE A 143 12.72 -18.89 -5.50
C ILE A 143 14.02 -19.71 -5.60
N SER A 144 15.18 -19.05 -5.47
CA SER A 144 16.48 -19.66 -5.77
C SER A 144 17.25 -20.10 -4.53
N THR A 145 17.13 -19.37 -3.41
CA THR A 145 17.95 -19.58 -2.19
C THR A 145 17.07 -19.70 -0.96
N HIS A 146 16.41 -20.86 -0.81
CA HIS A 146 15.55 -21.16 0.33
C HIS A 146 16.22 -20.99 1.70
N ALA A 147 17.56 -21.03 1.76
CA ALA A 147 18.34 -20.89 2.99
C ALA A 147 18.40 -19.47 3.55
N GLU A 148 18.13 -18.44 2.73
CA GLU A 148 18.29 -17.02 3.12
C GLU A 148 16.99 -16.35 3.54
N ALA A 149 15.85 -16.99 3.26
CA ALA A 149 14.54 -16.48 3.63
C ALA A 149 14.14 -16.92 5.05
N PRO A 150 13.45 -16.06 5.82
CA PRO A 150 12.93 -16.42 7.13
C PRO A 150 11.99 -17.64 7.07
N VAL A 151 12.18 -18.59 7.98
CA VAL A 151 11.46 -19.88 8.02
C VAL A 151 9.94 -19.72 7.96
N HIS A 152 9.38 -18.77 8.72
CA HIS A 152 7.94 -18.52 8.74
C HIS A 152 7.41 -18.06 7.37
N MET A 153 8.20 -17.28 6.64
CA MET A 153 7.83 -16.76 5.33
C MET A 153 7.94 -17.85 4.26
N MET A 154 8.93 -18.73 4.41
CA MET A 154 9.08 -19.92 3.57
C MET A 154 7.90 -20.87 3.72
N ALA A 155 7.47 -21.15 4.95
CA ALA A 155 6.33 -22.01 5.22
C ALA A 155 5.04 -21.50 4.54
N ILE A 156 4.80 -20.18 4.59
CA ILE A 156 3.66 -19.55 3.90
C ILE A 156 3.80 -19.67 2.39
N TRP A 157 5.01 -19.40 1.86
CA TRP A 157 5.31 -19.48 0.43
C TRP A 157 5.08 -20.89 -0.12
N ASP A 158 5.65 -21.92 0.52
CA ASP A 158 5.50 -23.32 0.10
C ASP A 158 4.05 -23.79 0.21
N HIS A 159 3.34 -23.40 1.27
CA HIS A 159 1.91 -23.70 1.41
C HIS A 159 1.09 -23.11 0.24
N SER A 160 1.38 -21.88 -0.18
CA SER A 160 0.69 -21.25 -1.31
C SER A 160 0.94 -21.97 -2.66
N ARG A 161 2.11 -22.62 -2.81
CA ARG A 161 2.44 -23.42 -4.01
C ARG A 161 1.65 -24.71 -4.08
N LEU A 162 1.40 -25.35 -2.92
CA LEU A 162 0.55 -26.53 -2.84
C LEU A 162 -0.88 -26.23 -3.30
N LEU A 163 -1.42 -25.06 -2.93
CA LEU A 163 -2.75 -24.62 -3.36
C LEU A 163 -2.85 -24.36 -4.87
N THR A 164 -1.74 -24.00 -5.52
CA THR A 164 -1.69 -23.69 -6.95
C THR A 164 -1.27 -24.88 -7.83
N LYS A 165 -1.02 -26.07 -7.24
CA LYS A 165 -0.55 -27.29 -7.92
C LYS A 165 0.70 -27.10 -8.80
N LYS A 166 1.49 -26.04 -8.60
CA LYS A 166 2.74 -25.80 -9.35
C LYS A 166 3.94 -26.21 -8.49
N ARG A 167 4.70 -27.21 -8.94
CA ARG A 167 5.95 -27.65 -8.30
C ARG A 167 7.11 -26.73 -8.67
N MET A 168 8.15 -26.72 -7.85
CA MET A 168 9.38 -25.98 -8.14
C MET A 168 10.08 -26.45 -9.42
N SER A 169 9.95 -27.73 -9.76
CA SER A 169 10.37 -28.29 -11.06
C SER A 169 9.66 -27.67 -12.26
N ASP A 170 8.45 -27.13 -12.07
CA ASP A 170 7.66 -26.51 -13.15
C ASP A 170 8.11 -25.06 -13.39
N VAL A 171 8.85 -24.49 -12.42
CA VAL A 171 9.58 -23.22 -12.53
C VAL A 171 11.03 -23.57 -12.89
N GLY A 172 11.22 -24.26 -14.02
CA GLY A 172 12.57 -24.57 -14.51
C GLY A 172 13.36 -23.30 -14.83
N PRO A 173 14.67 -23.38 -15.08
CA PRO A 173 15.48 -22.22 -15.52
C PRO A 173 14.93 -21.58 -16.82
N ALA A 174 14.09 -22.30 -17.59
CA ALA A 174 13.35 -21.75 -18.73
C ALA A 174 12.19 -20.80 -18.34
N SER A 175 11.72 -20.79 -17.10
CA SER A 175 10.80 -19.73 -16.63
C SER A 175 11.52 -18.39 -16.38
N LEU A 176 12.86 -18.41 -16.26
CA LEU A 176 13.69 -17.21 -16.32
C LEU A 176 13.80 -16.68 -17.77
N SER A 177 13.64 -17.53 -18.79
CA SER A 177 13.61 -17.09 -20.20
C SER A 177 12.25 -16.51 -20.62
N VAL A 178 11.14 -16.80 -19.92
CA VAL A 178 9.88 -16.03 -20.10
C VAL A 178 10.07 -14.58 -19.61
N ILE A 179 10.85 -14.40 -18.54
CA ILE A 179 11.24 -13.07 -18.06
C ILE A 179 12.20 -12.39 -19.05
N SER A 180 13.06 -13.14 -19.77
CA SER A 180 13.89 -12.57 -20.85
C SER A 180 13.14 -12.36 -22.16
N ALA A 181 12.10 -13.14 -22.47
CA ALA A 181 11.27 -13.02 -23.67
C ALA A 181 10.34 -11.81 -23.60
N LEU A 182 9.89 -11.43 -22.40
CA LEU A 182 9.21 -10.14 -22.18
C LEU A 182 10.14 -8.93 -22.34
N ARG A 183 11.46 -9.13 -22.41
CA ARG A 183 12.47 -8.08 -22.61
C ARG A 183 12.65 -7.70 -24.08
N SER A 184 12.20 -8.53 -25.04
CA SER A 184 12.36 -8.28 -26.49
C SER A 184 11.09 -7.81 -27.21
N GLU A 185 9.90 -7.95 -26.62
CA GLU A 185 8.63 -7.68 -27.34
C GLU A 185 7.90 -6.37 -26.95
N LYS A 186 8.45 -5.51 -26.09
CA LYS A 186 7.78 -4.25 -25.69
C LYS A 186 8.64 -2.99 -25.78
N PHE A 187 9.43 -2.88 -26.85
CA PHE A 187 9.93 -1.60 -27.37
C PHE A 187 9.93 -1.64 -28.90
N ALA A 188 8.73 -1.79 -29.48
CA ALA A 188 8.44 -1.38 -30.84
C ALA A 188 7.00 -0.88 -30.83
N HIS A 189 6.85 0.41 -31.17
CA HIS A 189 5.65 1.27 -31.15
C HIS A 189 5.51 2.15 -29.91
#